data_AF-A0A2T0BLU7-F1
#
_entry.id   AF-A0A2T0BLU7-F1
#
_cell.length_a   1.000
_cell.length_b   1.000
_cell.length_c   1.000
_cell.angle_alpha   90.00
_cell.angle_beta   90.00
_cell.angle_gamma   90.00
#
_symmetry.space_group_name_H-M   'P 1'
#
loop_
_entity.id
_entity.type
_entity.pdbx_description
1 polymer ?
#
loop_
_entity_poly.entity_id
_entity_poly.type
_entity_poly.pdbx_seq_one_letter_code
_entity_poly.pdbx_strand_id
1 'polypeptide(L)' 'MKPIYISIKCNRCSREFVLLVEQQERFNGELRCPYCSSPKLYTEKATDNLKECMGSRVYKRIKGALREVK' A
#
# COMPACT_ATOMS: atom_id res chain seq x y z
N MET A 1 -16.54 4.59 -7.09
CA MET A 1 -16.25 3.62 -6.01
C MET A 1 -15.20 4.24 -5.10
N LYS A 2 -15.34 4.09 -3.78
CA LYS A 2 -14.24 4.39 -2.86
C LYS A 2 -13.25 3.21 -2.93
N PRO A 3 -11.93 3.46 -3.03
CA PRO A 3 -10.94 2.40 -2.99
C PRO A 3 -11.05 1.62 -1.68
N ILE A 4 -10.79 0.32 -1.67
CA ILE A 4 -10.78 -0.49 -0.44
C ILE A 4 -9.47 -0.29 0.34
N TYR A 5 -8.33 -0.24 -0.38
CA TYR A 5 -6.99 -0.21 0.20
C TYR A 5 -6.25 1.08 -0.15
N ILE A 6 -5.47 1.59 0.80
CA ILE A 6 -4.54 2.71 0.64
C ILE A 6 -3.15 2.26 1.06
N SER A 7 -2.18 2.40 0.17
CA SER A 7 -0.75 2.28 0.49
C SER A 7 -0.20 3.61 0.99
N ILE A 8 0.52 3.56 2.10
CA ILE A 8 1.12 4.71 2.74
C ILE A 8 2.59 4.42 2.97
N LYS A 9 3.42 5.39 2.62
CA LYS A 9 4.86 5.29 2.74
C LYS A 9 5.39 6.34 3.69
N CYS A 10 6.33 5.92 4.52
CA CYS A 10 6.95 6.81 5.50
C CYS A 10 8.18 7.50 4.90
N ASN A 11 8.23 8.83 4.98
CA ASN A 11 9.39 9.61 4.54
C ASN A 11 10.64 9.40 5.41
N ARG A 12 10.50 8.86 6.63
CA ARG A 12 11.61 8.64 7.55
C ARG A 12 12.31 7.30 7.34
N CYS A 13 11.56 6.21 7.32
CA CYS A 13 12.12 4.86 7.21
C CYS A 13 11.93 4.23 5.83
N SER A 14 11.27 4.94 4.90
CA SER A 14 10.98 4.51 3.52
C SER A 14 10.15 3.22 3.41
N ARG A 15 9.63 2.71 4.53
CA ARG A 15 8.75 1.53 4.57
C ARG A 15 7.33 1.92 4.21
N GLU A 16 6.66 0.99 3.57
CA GLU A 16 5.26 1.07 3.16
C GLU A 16 4.39 0.20 4.06
N PHE A 17 3.15 0.61 4.28
CA PHE A 17 2.12 -0.20 4.91
C PHE A 17 0.76 0.12 4.27
N VAL A 18 -0.18 -0.83 4.38
CA VAL A 18 -1.52 -0.69 3.80
C VAL A 18 -2.54 -0.43 4.89
N LEU A 19 -3.46 0.50 4.63
CA LEU A 19 -4.66 0.75 5.44
C LEU A 19 -5.92 0.43 4.63
N LEU A 20 -6.97 0.01 5.34
CA LEU A 20 -8.31 0.00 4.79
C LEU A 20 -8.92 1.39 4.87
N VAL A 21 -9.62 1.82 3.83
CA VAL A 21 -10.30 3.13 3.82
C VAL A 21 -11.31 3.23 4.97
N GLU A 22 -12.03 2.16 5.25
CA GLU A 22 -12.98 2.11 6.36
C GLU A 22 -12.31 2.30 7.72
N GLN A 23 -11.08 1.80 7.89
CA GLN A 23 -10.33 2.00 9.14
C GLN A 23 -9.90 3.46 9.26
N GLN A 24 -9.50 4.11 8.17
CA GLN A 24 -9.15 5.52 8.17
C GLN A 24 -10.37 6.40 8.49
N GLU A 25 -11.55 6.09 7.95
CA GLU A 25 -12.79 6.84 8.22
C GLU A 25 -13.26 6.71 9.68
N ARG A 26 -12.96 5.58 10.34
CA ARG A 26 -13.31 5.34 11.75
C ARG A 26 -12.23 5.79 12.73
N PHE A 27 -11.06 6.19 12.24
CA PHE A 27 -9.91 6.52 13.09
C PHE A 27 -9.87 8.02 13.41
N ASN A 28 -10.10 8.36 14.67
CA ASN A 28 -10.05 9.74 15.18
C ASN A 28 -8.65 10.16 15.70
N GLY A 29 -7.62 9.34 15.50
CA GLY A 29 -6.26 9.61 15.96
C GLY A 29 -5.34 10.16 14.87
N GLU A 30 -4.09 10.45 15.26
CA GLU A 30 -3.03 10.77 14.31
C GLU A 30 -2.45 9.49 13.71
N LEU A 31 -2.39 9.42 12.38
CA LEU A 31 -1.75 8.30 11.72
C LEU A 31 -0.21 8.40 11.88
N ARG A 32 0.41 7.32 12.35
CA ARG A 32 1.86 7.22 12.53
C ARG A 32 2.41 5.98 11.87
N CYS A 33 3.67 6.06 11.42
CA CYS A 33 4.35 4.92 10.84
C CYS A 33 4.48 3.78 11.87
N PRO A 34 4.00 2.55 11.57
CA PRO A 34 4.07 1.42 12.51
C PRO A 34 5.52 0.95 12.78
N TYR A 35 6.49 1.36 11.97
CA TYR A 35 7.88 0.93 12.08
C TYR A 35 8.79 1.91 12.81
N CYS A 36 8.51 3.21 12.74
CA CYS A 36 9.39 4.24 13.30
C CYS A 36 8.65 5.37 14.03
N SER A 37 7.32 5.23 14.18
CA SER A 37 6.41 6.17 14.85
C SER A 37 6.45 7.60 14.31
N SER A 38 7.03 7.81 13.13
CA SER A 38 7.06 9.11 12.48
C SER A 38 5.68 9.49 11.95
N PRO A 39 5.25 10.75 12.11
CA PRO A 39 4.04 11.27 11.49
C PRO A 39 4.24 11.64 10.01
N LYS A 40 5.49 11.57 9.49
CA LYS A 40 5.81 11.94 8.11
C LYS A 40 5.41 10.81 7.16
N LEU A 41 4.14 10.81 6.76
CA LEU A 41 3.50 9.82 5.91
C LEU A 41 2.97 10.48 4.65
N TYR A 42 3.02 9.76 3.53
CA TYR A 42 2.36 10.17 2.29
C TYR A 42 1.67 8.97 1.65
N THR A 43 0.53 9.24 1.02
CA THR A 43 -0.24 8.24 0.28
C THR A 43 0.44 7.96 -1.05
N GLU A 44 0.74 6.69 -1.35
CA GLU A 44 1.40 6.30 -2.60
C GLU A 44 0.36 5.87 -3.64
N LYS A 45 -0.61 5.03 -3.25
CA LYS A 45 -1.64 4.49 -4.15
C LYS A 45 -2.90 4.08 -3.40
N ALA A 46 -4.08 4.27 -3.99
CA ALA A 46 -5.34 3.73 -3.49
C ALA A 46 -6.00 2.86 -4.58
N THR A 47 -6.43 1.65 -4.23
CA THR A 47 -7.03 0.68 -5.18
C THR A 47 -7.92 -0.33 -4.44
N ASP A 48 -8.78 -1.01 -5.18
CA ASP A 48 -9.62 -2.11 -4.69
C ASP A 48 -8.87 -3.45 -4.67
N ASN A 49 -7.72 -3.52 -5.34
CA ASN A 49 -6.91 -4.74 -5.45
C ASN A 49 -5.66 -4.66 -4.56
N LEU A 50 -5.63 -5.46 -3.50
CA LEU A 50 -4.50 -5.50 -2.56
C LEU A 50 -3.14 -5.78 -3.24
N LYS A 51 -3.12 -6.63 -4.28
CA LYS A 51 -1.88 -6.97 -5.00
C LYS A 51 -1.29 -5.76 -5.72
N GLU A 52 -2.16 -4.95 -6.31
CA GLU A 52 -1.79 -3.70 -6.97
C GLU A 52 -1.43 -2.61 -5.97
N CYS A 53 -2.02 -2.65 -4.77
CA CYS A 53 -1.74 -1.72 -3.68
C CYS A 53 -0.33 -1.93 -3.14
N MET A 54 0.04 -3.19 -2.82
CA MET A 54 1.34 -3.55 -2.24
C MET A 54 2.50 -3.58 -3.26
N GLY A 55 2.27 -3.14 -4.49
CA GLY A 55 3.26 -3.26 -5.57
C GLY A 55 3.77 -4.68 -5.77
N SER A 56 2.95 -5.70 -5.43
CA SER A 56 3.40 -7.09 -5.43
C SER A 56 3.78 -7.51 -6.84
N ARG A 57 4.91 -8.20 -6.98
CA ARG A 57 5.38 -8.69 -8.27
C ARG A 57 4.35 -9.66 -8.84
N VAL A 58 3.75 -9.30 -9.96
CA VAL A 58 2.87 -10.19 -10.70
C VAL A 58 3.75 -10.98 -11.66
N TYR A 59 3.61 -12.30 -11.66
CA TYR A 59 4.34 -13.15 -12.60
C TYR A 59 3.36 -13.84 -13.54
N LYS A 60 3.67 -13.85 -14.84
CA LYS A 60 2.93 -14.61 -15.86
C LYS A 60 3.89 -15.48 -16.66
N ARG A 61 3.41 -16.63 -17.12
CA ARG A 61 4.16 -17.46 -18.07
C ARG A 61 4.00 -16.88 -19.47
N ILE A 62 5.12 -16.54 -20.12
CA ILE A 62 5.17 -16.07 -21.51
C ILE A 62 6.10 -17.01 -22.25
N LYS A 63 5.55 -17.77 -23.22
CA LYS A 63 6.29 -18.80 -23.98
C LYS A 63 7.02 -19.80 -23.08
N GLY A 64 6.34 -20.30 -22.04
CA GLY A 64 6.87 -21.31 -21.11
C GLY A 64 7.73 -20.77 -19.96
N ALA A 65 8.36 -19.60 -20.11
CA ALA A 65 9.16 -18.97 -19.05
C ALA A 65 8.30 -18.10 -18.12
N LEU A 66 8.58 -18.15 -16.81
CA LEU A 66 7.98 -17.24 -15.83
C LEU A 66 8.61 -15.85 -15.99
N ARG A 67 7.79 -14.82 -16.20
CA ARG A 67 8.25 -13.42 -16.32
C ARG A 67 7.49 -12.53 -15.34
N GLU A 68 8.21 -11.61 -14.71
CA GLU A 68 7.59 -10.51 -13.96
C GLU A 68 6.89 -9.58 -14.96
N VAL A 69 5.65 -9.25 -14.67
CA VAL A 69 4.81 -8.32 -15.42
C VAL A 69 4.46 -7.19 -14.46
N LYS A 70 4.86 -5.98 -14.84
CA LYS A 70 4.41 -4.75 -14.18
C LYS A 70 3.01 -4.38 -14.64
#